data_AF-A0A2H1JZP0-F1
#
_entry.id   AF-A0A2H1JZP0-F1
#
_cell.length_a   1.000
_cell.length_b   1.000
_cell.length_c   1.000
_cell.angle_alpha   90.00
_cell.angle_beta   90.00
_cell.angle_gamma   90.00
#
_symmetry.space_group_name_H-M   'P 1'
#
loop_
_entity.id
_entity.type
_entity.pdbx_description
1 polymer ?
#
loop_
_entity_poly.entity_id
_entity_poly.type
_entity_poly.pdbx_seq_one_letter_code
_entity_poly.pdbx_strand_id
1 'polypeptide(L)'
;MSRRARELTVDQTALVGAVRKVSRQRAKVNTDYVMAILRAREEGATFGSIAEAAGTSSQAVQEIVRRHGPIQRTETATSVPTPAK
;
A
#
# COMPACT_ATOMS: atom_id res chain seq x y z
N MET A 1 20.18 23.39 -29.66
CA MET A 1 20.37 21.94 -29.93
C MET A 1 19.21 21.17 -29.31
N SER A 2 18.34 20.59 -30.13
CA SER A 2 17.22 19.77 -29.64
C SER A 2 17.74 18.37 -29.30
N ARG A 3 17.67 17.95 -28.03
CA ARG A 3 17.91 16.55 -27.65
C ARG A 3 16.65 15.76 -28.00
N ARG A 4 16.61 15.18 -29.21
CA ARG A 4 15.55 14.23 -29.56
C ARG A 4 15.78 12.96 -28.73
N ALA A 5 14.79 12.55 -27.94
CA ALA A 5 14.87 11.30 -27.18
C ALA A 5 15.08 10.14 -28.16
N ARG A 6 16.09 9.29 -27.89
CA ARG A 6 16.33 8.10 -28.71
C ARG A 6 15.24 7.08 -28.44
N GLU A 7 14.69 6.51 -29.50
CA GLU A 7 13.76 5.39 -29.39
C GLU A 7 14.48 4.14 -28.84
N LEU A 8 13.72 3.32 -28.12
CA LEU A 8 14.23 2.04 -27.62
C LEU A 8 14.41 1.07 -28.77
N THR A 9 15.50 0.31 -28.74
CA THR A 9 15.67 -0.85 -29.61
C THR A 9 14.60 -1.91 -29.30
N VAL A 10 14.40 -2.86 -30.22
CA VAL A 10 13.47 -3.99 -30.04
C VAL A 10 13.82 -4.79 -28.78
N ASP A 11 15.11 -5.08 -28.57
CA ASP A 11 15.58 -5.84 -27.40
C ASP A 11 15.36 -5.08 -26.08
N GLN A 12 15.60 -3.76 -26.07
CA GLN A 12 15.32 -2.93 -24.90
C GLN A 12 13.82 -2.87 -24.59
N THR A 13 12.98 -2.80 -25.62
CA THR A 13 11.51 -2.80 -25.46
C THR A 13 11.03 -4.14 -24.89
N ALA A 14 11.55 -5.25 -25.41
CA ALA A 14 11.26 -6.59 -24.91
C ALA A 14 11.67 -6.75 -23.44
N LEU A 15 12.88 -6.29 -23.08
CA LEU A 15 13.38 -6.33 -21.71
C LEU A 15 12.49 -5.52 -20.76
N VAL A 16 12.16 -4.27 -21.10
CA VAL A 16 11.29 -3.42 -20.28
C VAL A 16 9.89 -4.04 -20.14
N GLY A 17 9.37 -4.66 -21.20
CA GLY A 17 8.11 -5.41 -21.17
C GLY A 17 8.13 -6.57 -20.17
N ALA A 18 9.21 -7.37 -20.17
CA ALA A 18 9.40 -8.48 -19.24
C ALA A 18 9.51 -7.97 -17.79
N VAL A 19 10.32 -6.94 -17.54
CA VAL A 19 10.45 -6.31 -16.21
C VAL A 19 9.10 -5.77 -15.73
N ARG A 20 8.33 -5.11 -16.60
CA ARG A 20 6.99 -4.58 -16.26
C ARG A 20 6.04 -5.70 -15.81
N LYS A 21 6.12 -6.89 -16.41
CA LYS A 21 5.31 -8.05 -15.99
C LYS A 21 5.68 -8.50 -14.57
N VAL A 22 6.98 -8.64 -14.27
CA VAL A 22 7.46 -9.00 -12.94
C VAL A 22 7.07 -7.95 -11.90
N SER A 23 7.23 -6.66 -12.21
CA SER A 23 6.87 -5.57 -11.30
C SER A 23 5.37 -5.58 -10.97
N ARG A 24 4.50 -5.81 -11.96
CA ARG A 24 3.05 -5.93 -11.70
C ARG A 24 2.72 -7.12 -10.81
N GLN A 25 3.36 -8.26 -11.04
CA GLN A 25 3.16 -9.44 -10.20
C GLN A 25 3.59 -9.17 -8.75
N ARG A 26 4.77 -8.57 -8.55
CA ARG A 26 5.25 -8.18 -7.22
C ARG A 26 4.34 -7.16 -6.55
N ALA A 27 3.85 -6.17 -7.30
CA ALA A 27 2.90 -5.20 -6.78
C ALA A 27 1.61 -5.87 -6.30
N LYS A 28 1.06 -6.80 -7.08
CA LYS A 28 -0.12 -7.58 -6.68
C LYS A 28 0.14 -8.40 -5.41
N VAL A 29 1.25 -9.14 -5.35
CA VAL A 29 1.62 -9.92 -4.16
C VAL A 29 1.74 -9.01 -2.93
N ASN A 30 2.34 -7.84 -3.09
CA ASN A 30 2.44 -6.86 -2.00
C ASN A 30 1.06 -6.33 -1.58
N THR A 31 0.15 -6.07 -2.52
CA THR A 31 -1.23 -5.68 -2.19
C THR A 31 -1.95 -6.79 -1.44
N ASP A 32 -1.88 -8.03 -1.91
CA ASP A 32 -2.53 -9.18 -1.27
C ASP A 32 -1.99 -9.37 0.15
N TYR A 33 -0.67 -9.24 0.33
CA TYR A 33 0.01 -9.28 1.62
C TYR A 33 -0.49 -8.19 2.59
N VAL A 34 -0.55 -6.94 2.14
CA VAL A 34 -1.05 -5.82 2.95
C VAL A 34 -2.52 -6.03 3.33
N MET A 35 -3.37 -6.43 2.39
CA MET A 35 -4.79 -6.65 2.64
C MET A 35 -5.04 -7.78 3.65
N ALA A 36 -4.24 -8.86 3.58
CA ALA A 36 -4.33 -9.95 4.56
C ALA A 36 -3.99 -9.47 5.99
N ILE A 37 -2.96 -8.64 6.13
CA ILE A 37 -2.59 -8.04 7.43
C ILE A 37 -3.72 -7.15 7.96
N LEU A 38 -4.29 -6.28 7.13
CA LEU A 38 -5.37 -5.38 7.53
C LEU A 38 -6.60 -6.17 7.98
N ARG A 39 -7.01 -7.17 7.19
CA ARG A 39 -8.14 -8.02 7.51
C ARG A 39 -7.95 -8.79 8.82
N ALA A 40 -6.77 -9.41 9.02
CA ALA A 40 -6.47 -10.10 10.28
C ALA A 40 -6.54 -9.13 11.48
N ARG A 41 -6.13 -7.87 11.28
CA ARG A 41 -6.24 -6.85 12.32
C ARG A 41 -7.68 -6.41 12.59
N GLU A 42 -8.50 -6.26 11.55
CA GLU A 42 -9.94 -5.99 11.66
C GLU A 42 -10.68 -7.13 12.38
N GLU A 43 -10.29 -8.38 12.14
CA GLU A 43 -10.79 -9.57 12.83
C GLU A 43 -10.28 -9.71 14.29
N GLY A 44 -9.43 -8.77 14.75
CA GLY A 44 -9.00 -8.66 16.15
C GLY A 44 -7.66 -9.34 16.46
N ALA A 45 -6.99 -9.98 15.50
CA ALA A 45 -5.71 -10.65 15.74
C ALA A 45 -4.63 -9.65 16.19
N THR A 46 -3.78 -10.09 17.13
CA THR A 46 -2.71 -9.23 17.68
C THR A 46 -1.60 -8.99 16.66
N PHE A 47 -0.84 -7.90 16.80
CA PHE A 47 0.32 -7.66 15.94
C PHE A 47 1.35 -8.79 16.01
N GLY A 48 1.54 -9.39 17.19
CA GLY A 48 2.46 -10.53 17.38
C GLY A 48 2.03 -11.78 16.61
N SER A 49 0.76 -12.18 16.72
CA SER A 49 0.25 -13.36 16.01
C SER A 49 0.26 -13.19 14.49
N ILE A 50 -0.02 -11.97 14.00
CA ILE A 50 0.09 -11.66 12.56
C ILE A 50 1.55 -11.71 12.11
N ALA A 51 2.47 -11.14 12.91
CA ALA A 51 3.89 -11.11 12.59
C ALA A 51 4.50 -12.52 12.49
N GLU A 52 4.14 -13.41 13.42
CA GLU A 52 4.56 -14.81 13.41
C GLU A 52 4.06 -15.52 12.14
N ALA A 53 2.77 -15.39 11.81
CA ALA A 53 2.20 -16.02 10.62
C ALA A 53 2.76 -15.44 9.30
N ALA A 54 3.04 -14.14 9.26
CA ALA A 54 3.56 -13.43 8.10
C ALA A 54 5.09 -13.57 7.94
N GLY A 55 5.80 -14.13 8.93
CA GLY A 55 7.27 -14.24 8.92
C GLY A 55 7.96 -12.87 8.98
N THR A 56 7.41 -11.93 9.76
CA THR A 56 7.93 -10.56 9.88
C THR A 56 7.95 -10.10 11.35
N SER A 57 8.31 -8.84 11.61
CA SER A 57 8.27 -8.27 12.96
C SER A 57 6.92 -7.60 13.28
N SER A 58 6.52 -7.62 14.55
CA SER A 58 5.30 -6.92 15.01
C SER A 58 5.35 -5.43 14.72
N GLN A 59 6.54 -4.82 14.74
CA GLN A 59 6.74 -3.43 14.35
C GLN A 59 6.43 -3.20 12.86
N ALA A 60 6.84 -4.12 11.98
CA ALA A 60 6.52 -4.02 10.55
C ALA A 60 5.01 -4.13 10.31
N VAL A 61 4.33 -5.05 11.00
CA VAL A 61 2.87 -5.18 10.95
C VAL A 61 2.19 -3.90 11.43
N GLN A 62 2.62 -3.34 12.56
CA GLN A 62 2.09 -2.08 13.10
C GLN A 62 2.26 -0.94 12.10
N GLU A 63 3.43 -0.84 11.45
CA GLU A 63 3.70 0.19 10.46
C GLU A 63 2.84 0.02 9.19
N ILE A 64 2.60 -1.21 8.74
CA ILE A 64 1.68 -1.51 7.62
C ILE A 64 0.26 -1.07 7.98
N VAL A 65 -0.25 -1.45 9.15
CA VAL A 65 -1.58 -1.03 9.62
C VAL A 65 -1.66 0.49 9.74
N ARG A 66 -0.61 1.15 10.24
CA ARG A 66 -0.56 2.62 10.36
C ARG A 66 -0.62 3.32 9.00
N ARG A 67 0.02 2.76 7.97
CA ARG A 67 0.10 3.36 6.61
C ARG A 67 -1.12 3.05 5.74
N HIS A 68 -1.71 1.87 5.92
CA HIS A 68 -2.70 1.32 4.98
C HIS A 68 -4.04 0.99 5.62
N GLY A 69 -4.12 0.95 6.95
CA GLY A 69 -5.39 0.80 7.65
C GLY A 69 -6.30 1.99 7.38
N PRO A 70 -7.63 1.83 7.60
CA PRO A 70 -8.54 2.95 7.50
C PRO A 70 -8.03 4.06 8.42
N ILE A 71 -7.72 5.23 7.83
CA ILE A 71 -7.57 6.45 8.60
C ILE A 71 -8.89 6.55 9.33
N GLN A 72 -8.90 6.35 10.65
CA GLN A 72 -9.99 6.88 11.44
C GLN A 72 -9.95 8.38 11.16
N ARG A 73 -10.72 8.85 10.17
CA ARG A 73 -11.33 10.15 10.28
C ARG A 73 -12.16 10.01 11.53
N THR A 74 -11.56 10.36 12.66
CA THR A 74 -12.30 11.00 13.72
C THR A 74 -13.23 11.95 13.00
N GLU A 75 -14.52 11.64 13.04
CA GLU A 75 -15.56 12.60 12.69
C GLU A 75 -15.13 13.90 13.34
N THR A 76 -14.70 14.85 12.53
CA THR A 76 -14.59 16.24 12.96
C THR A 76 -16.00 16.58 13.38
N ALA A 77 -16.23 16.59 14.69
CA ALA A 77 -17.35 17.24 15.33
C ALA A 77 -17.25 18.74 15.00
N THR A 78 -17.61 19.08 13.76
CA THR A 78 -17.90 20.44 13.37
C THR A 78 -19.34 20.69 13.80
N SER A 79 -19.56 20.81 15.11
CA SER A 79 -20.70 21.55 15.62
C SER A 79 -20.45 23.02 15.24
N VAL A 80 -20.99 23.43 14.09
CA VAL A 80 -21.10 24.85 13.76
C VAL A 80 -22.25 25.39 14.62
N PRO A 81 -22.04 26.34 15.56
CA PRO A 81 -23.16 27.02 16.16
C PRO A 81 -23.69 28.04 15.15
N THR A 82 -24.96 27.91 14.79
CA THR A 82 -25.69 28.87 13.97
C THR A 82 -25.63 30.25 14.64
N PRO A 83 -25.11 31.31 14.00
CA PRO A 83 -25.31 32.65 14.51
C PRO A 83 -26.71 33.12 14.10
N ALA A 84 -27.58 33.31 15.09
CA ALA A 84 -28.83 34.04 14.93
C ALA A 84 -28.55 35.54 15.05
N LYS A 85 -28.69 36.29 13.96
CA LYS A 85 -29.36 37.59 13.91
C LYS A 85 -29.51 38.10 12.49
#